data_AF-A0AAE3EH06-F1
#
_entry.id   AF-A0AAE3EH06-F1
#
_cell.length_a   1.000
_cell.length_b   1.000
_cell.length_c   1.000
_cell.angle_alpha   90.00
_cell.angle_beta   90.00
_cell.angle_gamma   90.00
#
_symmetry.space_group_name_H-M   'P 1'
#
loop_
_entity.id
_entity.type
_entity.pdbx_description
1 polymer ?
#
loop_
_entity_poly.entity_id
_entity_poly.type
_entity_poly.pdbx_seq_one_letter_code
_entity_poly.pdbx_strand_id
1 'polypeptide(L)'
;MTREDAIFTIGYDGSAALVDKSARKNFGRLSLAELLEKGLFRAAAAAAMDSGKREDLQAVAEAYNAVSGSSYKSESIPRLFGVAKVTVNRVLAL
;
A
#
# COMPACT_ATOMS: atom_id res chain seq x y z
N MET A 1 12.57 2.03 7.80
CA MET A 1 11.79 1.25 6.81
C MET A 1 11.78 2.03 5.50
N THR A 2 12.00 1.39 4.35
CA THR A 2 11.89 2.07 3.04
C THR A 2 10.43 2.06 2.54
N ARG A 3 10.08 2.89 1.55
CA ARG A 3 8.75 2.84 0.89
C ARG A 3 8.43 1.43 0.39
N GLU A 4 9.40 0.78 -0.25
CA GLU A 4 9.26 -0.56 -0.83
C GLU A 4 8.94 -1.62 0.23
N ASP A 5 9.55 -1.50 1.42
CA ASP A 5 9.24 -2.36 2.57
C ASP A 5 7.80 -2.14 3.06
N ALA A 6 7.39 -0.87 3.18
CA ALA A 6 6.10 -0.49 3.71
C ALA A 6 4.94 -1.02 2.85
N ILE A 7 5.04 -0.85 1.52
CA ILE A 7 3.97 -1.22 0.60
C ILE A 7 3.81 -2.74 0.43
N PHE A 8 4.85 -3.53 0.72
CA PHE A 8 4.82 -5.01 0.67
C PHE A 8 4.94 -5.67 2.05
N THR A 9 4.63 -4.93 3.12
CA THR A 9 4.49 -5.50 4.45
C THR A 9 3.23 -6.35 4.53
N ILE A 10 3.40 -7.65 4.77
CA ILE A 10 2.32 -8.64 4.88
C ILE A 10 1.86 -8.81 6.33
N GLY A 11 2.69 -8.45 7.32
CA GLY A 11 2.35 -8.57 8.73
C GLY A 11 3.43 -8.00 9.65
N TYR A 12 3.26 -8.21 10.95
CA TYR A 12 4.20 -7.76 11.97
C TYR A 12 4.46 -8.89 12.98
N ASP A 13 5.71 -9.04 13.39
CA ASP A 13 6.16 -9.92 14.48
C ASP A 13 6.83 -9.07 15.57
N GLY A 14 6.07 -8.75 16.62
CA GLY A 14 6.50 -7.77 17.62
C GLY A 14 6.84 -6.43 16.99
N SER A 15 8.11 -6.01 17.09
CA SER A 15 8.61 -4.76 16.48
C SER A 15 9.19 -4.94 15.07
N ALA A 16 9.02 -6.13 14.46
CA ALA A 16 9.48 -6.45 13.12
C ALA A 16 8.34 -6.34 12.10
N ALA A 17 8.58 -5.65 10.98
CA ALA A 17 7.71 -5.77 9.81
C ALA A 17 8.11 -7.01 9.00
N LEU A 18 7.14 -7.85 8.66
CA LEU A 18 7.31 -8.98 7.75
C LEU A 18 6.98 -8.51 6.33
N VAL A 19 7.93 -8.60 5.41
CA VAL A 19 7.83 -8.08 4.05
C VAL A 19 7.93 -9.22 3.05
N ASP A 20 7.06 -9.22 2.04
CA ASP A 20 7.15 -10.17 0.94
C ASP A 20 8.34 -9.80 0.04
N LYS A 21 9.40 -10.61 0.06
CA LYS A 21 10.63 -10.32 -0.67
C LYS A 21 10.44 -10.35 -2.18
N SER A 22 9.58 -11.23 -2.68
CA SER A 22 9.35 -11.40 -4.12
C SER A 22 8.57 -10.22 -4.69
N ALA A 23 7.48 -9.83 -4.04
CA ALA A 23 6.67 -8.69 -4.42
C ALA A 23 7.46 -7.38 -4.30
N ARG A 24 8.23 -7.21 -3.22
CA ARG A 24 9.15 -6.07 -3.09
C ARG A 24 10.14 -5.99 -4.25
N LYS A 25 10.77 -7.11 -4.63
CA LYS A 25 11.75 -7.12 -5.73
C LYS A 25 11.11 -6.80 -7.09
N ASN A 26 9.93 -7.34 -7.36
CA ASN A 26 9.26 -7.21 -8.66
C ASN A 26 8.51 -5.89 -8.82
N PHE A 27 8.01 -5.31 -7.73
CA PHE A 27 7.04 -4.22 -7.77
C PHE A 27 7.40 -3.04 -6.86
N GLY A 28 8.45 -3.12 -6.04
CA GLY A 28 8.85 -2.08 -5.08
C GLY A 28 9.10 -0.71 -5.70
N ARG A 29 9.64 -0.71 -6.91
CA ARG A 29 10.01 0.51 -7.65
C ARG A 29 8.88 1.12 -8.45
N LEU A 30 7.70 0.48 -8.47
CA LEU A 30 6.58 0.98 -9.25
C LEU A 30 6.02 2.27 -8.67
N SER A 31 5.60 3.13 -9.59
CA SER A 31 4.84 4.34 -9.27
C SER A 31 3.42 4.00 -8.78
N LEU A 32 2.72 4.97 -8.19
CA LEU A 32 1.33 4.77 -7.78
C LEU A 32 0.45 4.33 -8.97
N ALA A 33 0.62 4.98 -10.13
CA ALA A 33 -0.12 4.66 -11.35
C ALA A 33 0.13 3.21 -11.78
N GLU A 34 1.39 2.78 -11.84
CA GLU A 34 1.73 1.41 -12.24
C GLU A 34 1.23 0.35 -11.24
N LEU A 35 1.19 0.67 -9.94
CA LEU A 35 0.59 -0.20 -8.93
C LEU A 35 -0.92 -0.35 -9.17
N LEU A 36 -1.62 0.73 -9.53
CA LEU A 36 -3.05 0.71 -9.85
C LEU A 36 -3.34 -0.05 -11.15
N GLU A 37 -2.53 0.16 -12.20
CA GLU A 37 -2.66 -0.58 -13.48
C GLU A 37 -2.48 -2.09 -13.29
N LYS A 38 -1.64 -2.51 -12.34
CA LYS A 38 -1.44 -3.91 -11.98
C LYS A 38 -2.46 -4.47 -10.98
N GLY A 39 -3.42 -3.66 -10.52
CA GLY A 39 -4.41 -4.07 -9.52
C GLY A 39 -3.84 -4.29 -8.11
N LEU A 40 -2.65 -3.75 -7.82
CA LEU A 40 -1.99 -3.88 -6.51
C LEU A 40 -2.53 -2.82 -5.53
N PHE A 41 -3.84 -2.84 -5.28
CA PHE A 41 -4.55 -1.76 -4.56
C PHE A 41 -4.07 -1.53 -3.12
N ARG A 42 -3.69 -2.59 -2.38
CA ARG A 42 -3.14 -2.44 -1.03
C ARG A 42 -1.78 -1.72 -1.04
N ALA A 43 -0.90 -2.09 -1.99
CA ALA A 43 0.39 -1.43 -2.14
C ALA A 43 0.23 0.02 -2.61
N ALA A 44 -0.72 0.28 -3.52
CA ALA A 44 -1.08 1.62 -3.94
C ALA A 44 -1.62 2.48 -2.78
N ALA A 45 -2.51 1.92 -1.94
CA ALA A 45 -3.01 2.59 -0.74
C ALA A 45 -1.89 2.91 0.27
N ALA A 46 -0.96 1.98 0.48
CA ALA A 46 0.22 2.21 1.32
C ALA A 46 1.15 3.29 0.75
N ALA A 47 1.38 3.31 -0.57
CA ALA A 47 2.15 4.37 -1.22
C ALA A 47 1.46 5.74 -1.11
N ALA A 48 0.15 5.80 -1.29
CA ALA A 48 -0.65 7.02 -1.15
C ALA A 48 -0.62 7.57 0.28
N MET A 49 -0.72 6.68 1.28
CA MET A 49 -0.61 7.04 2.69
C MET A 49 0.77 7.58 3.07
N ASP A 50 1.84 7.04 2.48
CA ASP A 50 3.21 7.51 2.70
C ASP A 50 3.44 8.90 2.07
N SER A 51 2.92 9.12 0.86
CA SER A 51 2.96 10.42 0.15
C SER A 51 2.21 11.53 0.89
N GLY A 52 1.14 11.19 1.62
CA GLY A 52 0.34 12.13 2.41
C GLY A 52 -0.55 13.07 1.58
N LYS A 53 -0.58 12.90 0.26
CA LYS A 53 -1.45 13.67 -0.63
C LYS A 53 -2.84 13.05 -0.67
N ARG A 54 -3.86 13.89 -0.45
CA ARG A 54 -5.27 13.46 -0.58
C ARG A 54 -5.61 12.97 -1.99
N GLU A 55 -4.95 13.54 -2.98
CA GLU A 55 -5.10 13.22 -4.40
C GLU A 55 -4.71 11.77 -4.70
N ASP A 56 -3.65 11.27 -4.07
CA ASP A 56 -3.19 9.89 -4.26
C ASP A 56 -4.21 8.89 -3.73
N LEU A 57 -4.78 9.14 -2.54
CA LEU A 57 -5.84 8.28 -1.97
C LEU A 57 -7.13 8.34 -2.79
N GLN A 58 -7.42 9.50 -3.38
CA GLN A 58 -8.56 9.69 -4.27
C GLN A 58 -8.39 8.86 -5.55
N ALA A 59 -7.21 8.87 -6.16
CA ALA A 59 -6.89 8.01 -7.30
C ALA A 59 -7.04 6.51 -6.99
N VAL A 60 -6.61 6.06 -5.80
CA VAL A 60 -6.81 4.66 -5.38
C VAL A 60 -8.30 4.33 -5.24
N ALA A 61 -9.10 5.23 -4.65
CA ALA A 61 -10.53 5.02 -4.50
C ALA A 61 -11.24 4.89 -5.83
N GLU A 62 -10.95 5.79 -6.78
CA GLU A 62 -11.55 5.77 -8.11
C GLU A 62 -11.18 4.51 -8.88
N ALA A 63 -9.89 4.16 -8.90
CA ALA A 63 -9.42 2.94 -9.56
C ALA A 63 -10.07 1.67 -8.97
N TYR A 64 -10.16 1.59 -7.64
CA TYR A 64 -10.79 0.45 -6.98
C TYR A 64 -12.30 0.39 -7.21
N ASN A 65 -13.00 1.52 -7.14
CA ASN A 65 -14.44 1.61 -7.40
C ASN A 65 -14.77 1.22 -8.84
N ALA A 66 -13.96 1.64 -9.81
CA ALA A 66 -14.14 1.30 -11.22
C ALA A 66 -14.07 -0.22 -11.46
N VAL A 67 -13.14 -0.92 -10.78
CA VAL A 67 -12.98 -2.38 -10.92
C VAL A 67 -14.01 -3.17 -10.11
N SER A 68 -14.35 -2.70 -8.91
CA SER A 68 -15.22 -3.43 -7.98
C SER A 68 -16.71 -3.09 -8.08
N GLY A 69 -17.08 -2.05 -8.83
CA GLY A 69 -18.45 -1.51 -8.84
C GLY A 69 -18.88 -0.88 -7.52
N SER A 70 -17.92 -0.57 -6.64
CA SER A 70 -18.17 0.02 -5.31
C SER A 70 -18.20 1.55 -5.36
N SER A 71 -18.45 2.18 -4.21
CA SER A 71 -18.47 3.65 -4.07
C SER A 71 -17.77 4.10 -2.78
N TYR A 72 -16.55 3.63 -2.57
CA TYR A 72 -15.72 4.04 -1.43
C TYR A 72 -15.18 5.46 -1.59
N LYS A 73 -15.12 6.20 -0.49
CA LYS A 73 -14.42 7.49 -0.41
C LYS A 73 -12.93 7.29 -0.12
N SER A 74 -12.10 8.25 -0.53
CA SER A 74 -10.66 8.27 -0.28
C SER A 74 -10.30 8.07 1.21
N GLU A 75 -11.08 8.64 2.11
CA GLU A 75 -10.91 8.49 3.58
C GLU A 75 -11.10 7.05 4.08
N SER A 76 -11.85 6.23 3.34
CA SER A 76 -12.12 4.83 3.70
C SER A 76 -11.03 3.87 3.20
N ILE A 77 -10.23 4.28 2.21
CA ILE A 77 -9.21 3.44 1.57
C ILE A 77 -8.17 2.87 2.55
N PRO A 78 -7.62 3.64 3.49
CA PRO A 78 -6.65 3.09 4.45
C PRO A 78 -7.27 1.97 5.29
N ARG A 79 -8.51 2.17 5.76
CA ARG A 79 -9.23 1.15 6.54
C ARG A 79 -9.60 -0.06 5.70
N LEU A 80 -10.05 0.14 4.46
CA LEU A 80 -10.41 -0.92 3.53
C LEU A 80 -9.24 -1.88 3.26
N PHE A 81 -8.04 -1.34 3.08
CA PHE A 81 -6.84 -2.14 2.77
C PHE A 81 -5.98 -2.47 4.00
N GLY A 82 -6.41 -2.09 5.20
CA GLY A 82 -5.67 -2.34 6.44
C GLY A 82 -4.31 -1.64 6.48
N VAL A 83 -4.23 -0.43 5.94
CA VAL A 83 -3.00 0.37 5.86
C VAL A 83 -3.03 1.47 6.92
N ALA A 84 -1.97 1.54 7.72
CA ALA A 84 -1.77 2.58 8.71
C ALA A 84 -0.29 2.97 8.78
N LYS A 85 -0.02 4.20 9.23
CA LYS A 85 1.34 4.65 9.49
C LYS A 85 1.79 4.05 10.83
N VAL A 86 2.82 3.20 10.78
CA VAL A 86 3.38 2.54 11.96
C VAL A 86 4.89 2.72 12.00
N THR A 87 5.45 2.72 13.20
CA THR A 87 6.89 2.75 13.43
C THR A 87 7.36 1.34 13.79
N VAL A 88 8.36 0.83 13.07
CA VAL A 88 8.97 -0.48 13.31
C VAL A 88 10.48 -0.35 13.51
N ASN A 89 11.05 -1.23 14.35
CA ASN A 89 12.48 -1.20 14.68
C ASN A 89 13.32 -2.08 13.74
N ARG A 90 12.70 -3.07 13.09
CA ARG A 90 13.39 -3.98 12.16
C ARG A 90 12.47 -4.43 11.04
N VAL A 91 13.07 -4.84 9.92
CA VAL A 91 12.36 -5.39 8.76
C VAL A 91 12.90 -6.80 8.50
N LEU A 92 12.01 -7.76 8.33
CA LEU A 92 12.30 -9.14 7.96
C LEU A 92 11.67 -9.40 6.59
N ALA A 93 12.49 -9.63 5.57
CA ALA A 93 12.01 -9.98 4.24
C ALA A 93 11.97 -11.51 4.11
N LEU A 94 10.77 -12.06 3.93
CA LEU A 94 10.48 -13.48 3.80
C LEU A 94 10.43 -13.88 2.31
#